data_AF-A0A0P0JYM5-F1
#
_entry.id   AF-A0A0P0JYM5-F1
#
_cell.length_a   1.000
_cell.length_b   1.000
_cell.length_c   1.000
_cell.angle_alpha   90.00
_cell.angle_beta   90.00
_cell.angle_gamma   90.00
#
_symmetry.space_group_name_H-M   'P 1'
#
loop_
_entity.id
_entity.type
_entity.pdbx_description
1 polymer ?
#
loop_
_entity_poly.entity_id
_entity_poly.type
_entity_poly.pdbx_seq_one_letter_code
_entity_poly.pdbx_strand_id
1 'polypeptide(L)'
;MMLEKSNEKKRTKLYEKEKGQIEAKTREYVRELTSVARRFLPIEKERSLYSSLETVFGAEPFELQDPKMYKRGGYKQVGRKQEFVRLGRQVAIERGIPAYNRAVGIPLGQRQLEPYIISGTDIIVDQDDTHHVNNPAIQQMVDDIKRTTIINLDIAHRLLQVRAGKEVTPETTNLYLETLNHTIGGGAVAQEHLSEINPLLVKDSYAKAITGSDEVKDSLDRRFVIDIDKQFHPTRAKQLKEALGDSVWVVLRVPTIAIRMADGDVAARWAAMQNTMAFTGSYGLSGEHIVSDLAFSFKHARVVRMGNKLWYQRARGTNEPGGFIDGFI
;
A
#
# COMPACT_ATOMS: atom_id res chain seq x y z
N MET A 1 -17.62 -65.41 -22.80
CA MET A 1 -16.62 -65.58 -21.71
C MET A 1 -15.15 -65.73 -22.15
N MET A 2 -14.73 -66.64 -23.05
CA MET A 2 -13.30 -66.71 -23.46
C MET A 2 -12.84 -65.60 -24.42
N LEU A 3 -13.73 -65.09 -25.28
CA LEU A 3 -13.43 -63.99 -26.21
C LEU A 3 -13.31 -62.61 -25.52
N GLU A 4 -14.12 -62.36 -24.47
CA GLU A 4 -14.06 -61.11 -23.69
C GLU A 4 -12.76 -60.98 -22.89
N LYS A 5 -12.30 -62.07 -22.24
CA LYS A 5 -11.03 -62.08 -21.49
C LYS A 5 -9.80 -61.86 -22.38
N SER A 6 -9.87 -62.21 -23.66
CA SER A 6 -8.80 -61.99 -24.64
C SER A 6 -8.73 -60.52 -25.10
N ASN A 7 -9.90 -59.90 -25.32
CA ASN A 7 -9.99 -58.48 -25.69
C ASN A 7 -9.64 -57.53 -24.54
N GLU A 8 -9.96 -57.91 -23.31
CA GLU A 8 -9.60 -57.14 -22.11
C GLU A 8 -8.06 -57.12 -21.91
N LYS A 9 -7.38 -58.27 -22.00
CA LYS A 9 -5.91 -58.34 -21.97
C LYS A 9 -5.22 -57.55 -23.08
N LYS A 10 -5.80 -57.51 -24.30
CA LYS A 10 -5.28 -56.69 -25.40
C LYS A 10 -5.45 -55.19 -25.13
N ARG A 11 -6.59 -54.77 -24.58
CA ARG A 11 -6.83 -53.37 -24.18
C ARG A 11 -5.89 -52.92 -23.07
N THR A 12 -5.68 -53.72 -22.03
CA THR A 12 -4.74 -53.38 -20.94
C THR A 12 -3.31 -53.24 -21.45
N LYS A 13 -2.85 -54.14 -22.32
CA LYS A 13 -1.52 -54.03 -22.96
C LYS A 13 -1.39 -52.80 -23.86
N LEU A 14 -2.45 -52.42 -24.58
CA LEU A 14 -2.44 -51.21 -25.41
C LEU A 14 -2.38 -49.96 -24.54
N TYR A 15 -3.15 -49.94 -23.45
CA TYR A 15 -3.20 -48.83 -22.49
C TYR A 15 -1.88 -48.66 -21.72
N GLU A 16 -1.21 -49.75 -21.34
CA GLU A 16 0.14 -49.72 -20.74
C GLU A 16 1.19 -49.25 -21.74
N LYS A 17 1.07 -49.64 -23.02
CA LYS A 17 1.96 -49.20 -24.10
C LYS A 17 1.75 -47.71 -24.44
N GLU A 18 0.50 -47.25 -24.47
CA GLU A 18 0.14 -45.84 -24.65
C GLU A 18 0.56 -44.99 -23.44
N LYS A 19 0.37 -45.48 -22.20
CA LYS A 19 0.84 -44.80 -20.98
C LYS A 19 2.38 -44.68 -20.95
N GLY A 20 3.08 -45.74 -21.35
CA GLY A 20 4.54 -45.72 -21.53
C GLY A 20 4.99 -44.79 -22.66
N GLN A 21 4.21 -44.66 -23.74
CA GLN A 21 4.46 -43.71 -24.83
C GLN A 21 4.15 -42.26 -24.43
N ILE A 22 3.11 -42.03 -23.61
CA ILE A 22 2.77 -40.71 -23.06
C ILE A 22 3.86 -40.26 -22.09
N GLU A 23 4.29 -41.11 -21.15
CA GLU A 23 5.42 -40.81 -20.25
C GLU A 23 6.74 -40.62 -21.00
N ALA A 24 6.99 -41.39 -22.07
CA ALA A 24 8.15 -41.21 -22.93
C ALA A 24 8.10 -39.89 -23.71
N LYS A 25 6.95 -39.52 -24.29
CA LYS A 25 6.74 -38.22 -24.96
C LYS A 25 6.85 -37.04 -24.00
N THR A 26 6.32 -37.15 -22.77
CA THR A 26 6.49 -36.12 -21.75
C THR A 26 7.95 -36.01 -21.31
N ARG A 27 8.68 -37.13 -21.19
CA ARG A 27 10.13 -37.12 -20.93
C ARG A 27 10.93 -36.57 -22.11
N GLU A 28 10.58 -36.87 -23.35
CA GLU A 28 11.18 -36.28 -24.55
C GLU A 28 10.91 -34.79 -24.61
N TYR A 29 9.67 -34.34 -24.36
CA TYR A 29 9.32 -32.92 -24.31
C TYR A 29 10.08 -32.16 -23.21
N VAL A 30 10.20 -32.74 -22.01
CA VAL A 30 11.03 -32.17 -20.93
C VAL A 30 12.51 -32.16 -21.32
N ARG A 31 13.01 -33.20 -21.99
CA ARG A 31 14.40 -33.25 -22.50
C ARG A 31 14.64 -32.24 -23.62
N GLU A 32 13.70 -32.04 -24.52
CA GLU A 32 13.74 -31.04 -25.59
C GLU A 32 13.73 -29.64 -24.98
N LEU A 33 12.79 -29.33 -24.09
CA LEU A 33 12.76 -28.05 -23.37
C LEU A 33 14.06 -27.81 -22.58
N THR A 34 14.59 -28.83 -21.91
CA THR A 34 15.89 -28.74 -21.21
C THR A 34 17.04 -28.52 -22.19
N SER A 35 17.02 -29.17 -23.36
CA SER A 35 18.05 -29.01 -24.40
C SER A 35 18.00 -27.62 -25.05
N VAL A 36 16.80 -27.08 -25.23
CA VAL A 36 16.56 -25.72 -25.75
C VAL A 36 17.01 -24.71 -24.71
N ALA A 37 16.61 -24.85 -23.45
CA ALA A 37 17.09 -24.01 -22.35
C ALA A 37 18.62 -24.01 -22.27
N ARG A 38 19.28 -25.17 -22.42
CA ARG A 38 20.74 -25.30 -22.45
C ARG A 38 21.43 -24.51 -23.56
N ARG A 39 20.78 -24.37 -24.73
CA ARG A 39 21.32 -23.55 -25.83
C ARG A 39 21.33 -22.06 -25.49
N PHE A 40 20.36 -21.61 -24.70
CA PHE A 40 20.24 -20.21 -24.29
C PHE A 40 20.97 -19.89 -22.97
N LEU A 41 21.48 -20.89 -22.24
CA LEU A 41 22.22 -20.68 -20.99
C LEU A 41 23.36 -19.65 -21.09
N PRO A 42 24.24 -19.67 -22.12
CA PRO A 42 25.29 -18.66 -22.24
C PRO A 42 24.74 -17.23 -22.29
N ILE A 43 23.62 -17.03 -22.99
CA ILE A 43 22.96 -15.72 -23.11
C ILE A 43 22.30 -15.32 -21.78
N GLU A 44 21.70 -16.27 -21.06
CA GLU A 44 21.13 -16.01 -19.73
C GLU A 44 22.20 -15.62 -18.71
N LYS A 45 23.42 -16.19 -18.81
CA LYS A 45 24.55 -15.84 -17.93
C LYS A 45 25.03 -14.39 -18.08
N GLU A 46 24.81 -13.79 -19.24
CA GLU A 46 25.16 -12.38 -19.51
C GLU A 46 24.12 -11.40 -18.92
N ARG A 47 22.95 -11.89 -18.47
CA ARG A 47 21.92 -11.03 -17.89
C ARG A 47 22.28 -10.57 -16.49
N SER A 48 21.90 -9.33 -16.17
CA SER A 48 22.03 -8.77 -14.81
C SER A 48 21.38 -9.65 -13.74
N LEU A 49 20.23 -10.26 -14.04
CA LEU A 49 19.54 -11.18 -13.16
C LEU A 49 20.43 -12.36 -12.73
N TYR A 50 21.22 -12.93 -13.65
CA TYR A 50 22.09 -14.06 -13.34
C TYR A 50 23.17 -13.66 -12.32
N SER A 51 23.83 -12.52 -12.54
CA SER A 51 24.80 -11.96 -11.59
C SER A 51 24.19 -11.65 -10.22
N SER A 52 22.95 -11.15 -10.18
CA SER A 52 22.23 -10.92 -8.93
C SER A 52 21.96 -12.22 -8.17
N LEU A 53 21.52 -13.27 -8.86
CA LEU A 53 21.25 -14.57 -8.25
C LEU A 53 22.54 -15.23 -7.73
N GLU A 54 23.63 -15.14 -8.48
CA GLU A 54 24.94 -15.65 -8.05
C GLU A 54 25.40 -14.95 -6.76
N THR A 55 25.21 -13.64 -6.67
CA THR A 55 25.53 -12.83 -5.48
C THR A 55 24.65 -13.21 -4.28
N VAL A 56 23.34 -13.41 -4.50
CA VAL A 56 22.36 -13.74 -3.45
C VAL A 56 22.58 -15.12 -2.88
N PHE A 57 22.75 -16.11 -3.74
CA PHE A 57 22.86 -17.51 -3.32
C PHE A 57 24.30 -17.89 -2.98
N GLY A 58 25.30 -17.14 -3.46
CA GLY A 58 26.71 -17.51 -3.33
C GLY A 58 27.02 -18.85 -3.99
N ALA A 59 26.23 -19.21 -5.00
CA ALA A 59 26.23 -20.48 -5.71
C ALA A 59 25.82 -20.26 -7.16
N GLU A 60 26.11 -21.23 -8.03
CA GLU A 60 25.77 -21.15 -9.44
C GLU A 60 24.23 -21.23 -9.60
N PRO A 61 23.57 -20.23 -10.21
CA PRO A 61 22.09 -20.16 -10.25
C PRO A 61 21.37 -21.35 -10.93
N PHE A 62 22.07 -22.14 -11.74
CA PHE A 62 21.55 -23.36 -12.38
C PHE A 62 21.96 -24.65 -11.65
N GLU A 63 22.57 -24.55 -10.46
CA GLU A 63 22.84 -25.71 -9.61
C GLU A 63 21.51 -26.33 -9.13
N LEU A 64 21.30 -27.61 -9.45
CA LEU A 64 20.01 -28.29 -9.23
C LEU A 64 19.77 -28.69 -7.76
N GLN A 65 20.82 -28.75 -6.94
CA GLN A 65 20.75 -29.22 -5.56
C GLN A 65 21.68 -28.40 -4.68
N ASP A 66 21.23 -28.07 -3.46
CA ASP A 66 22.10 -27.44 -2.46
C ASP A 66 23.09 -28.48 -1.90
N PRO A 67 24.40 -28.36 -2.19
CA PRO A 67 25.39 -29.35 -1.77
C PRO A 67 25.59 -29.38 -0.25
N LYS A 68 25.15 -28.33 0.45
CA LYS A 68 25.24 -28.18 1.92
C LYS A 68 23.91 -28.46 2.62
N MET A 69 22.91 -28.99 1.91
CA MET A 69 21.64 -29.35 2.51
C MET A 69 21.84 -30.27 3.74
N TYR A 70 21.08 -30.00 4.79
CA TYR A 70 21.17 -30.56 6.16
C TYR A 70 22.47 -30.27 6.93
N LYS A 71 23.48 -29.63 6.31
CA LYS A 71 24.79 -29.36 6.91
C LYS A 71 25.01 -27.88 7.27
N ARG A 72 23.97 -27.05 7.17
CA ARG A 72 24.03 -25.59 7.41
C ARG A 72 23.83 -25.16 8.86
N GLY A 73 23.64 -26.09 9.80
CA GLY A 73 23.46 -25.76 11.22
C GLY A 73 22.08 -25.15 11.55
N GLY A 74 21.09 -25.32 10.66
CA GLY A 74 19.71 -24.89 10.90
C GLY A 74 19.55 -23.38 10.91
N TYR A 75 18.80 -22.87 11.90
CA TYR A 75 18.56 -21.43 12.06
C TYR A 75 19.82 -20.62 12.39
N LYS A 76 20.89 -21.28 12.83
CA LYS A 76 22.15 -20.61 13.19
C LYS A 76 22.88 -20.03 11.96
N GLN A 77 22.47 -20.39 10.75
CA GLN A 77 23.09 -19.85 9.54
C GLN A 77 22.75 -18.36 9.29
N VAL A 78 21.68 -17.81 9.90
CA VAL A 78 21.21 -16.43 9.68
C VAL A 78 21.21 -15.64 10.98
N GLY A 79 21.76 -14.42 10.94
CA GLY A 79 21.82 -13.53 12.11
C GLY A 79 20.45 -13.19 12.68
N ARG A 80 19.46 -12.88 11.83
CA ARG A 80 18.11 -12.53 12.27
C ARG A 80 17.41 -13.63 13.05
N LYS A 81 17.54 -14.89 12.63
CA LYS A 81 16.94 -16.02 13.36
C LYS A 81 17.61 -16.25 14.72
N GLN A 82 18.92 -16.01 14.83
CA GLN A 82 19.62 -16.07 16.11
C GLN A 82 19.13 -14.97 17.06
N GLU A 83 18.95 -13.76 16.54
CA GLU A 83 18.36 -12.64 17.28
C GLU A 83 16.96 -12.98 17.80
N PHE A 84 16.09 -13.56 16.96
CA PHE A 84 14.73 -13.93 17.38
C PHE A 84 14.72 -14.99 18.48
N VAL A 85 15.67 -15.92 18.50
CA VAL A 85 15.82 -16.86 19.63
C VAL A 85 16.22 -16.15 20.92
N ARG A 86 17.13 -15.18 20.85
CA ARG A 86 17.55 -14.39 22.01
C ARG A 86 16.39 -13.55 22.55
N LEU A 87 15.72 -12.80 21.69
CA LEU A 87 14.57 -11.96 22.05
C LEU A 87 13.39 -12.81 22.55
N GLY A 88 13.13 -13.97 21.93
CA GLY A 88 12.11 -14.90 22.39
C GLY A 88 12.34 -15.40 23.82
N ARG A 89 13.59 -15.66 24.20
CA ARG A 89 13.95 -16.03 25.58
C ARG A 89 13.71 -14.87 26.55
N GLN A 90 14.12 -13.66 26.17
CA GLN A 90 13.90 -12.46 26.98
C GLN A 90 12.40 -12.26 27.25
N VAL A 91 11.58 -12.26 26.19
CA VAL A 91 10.11 -12.12 26.30
C VAL A 91 9.51 -13.21 27.19
N ALA A 92 9.97 -14.46 27.06
CA ALA A 92 9.46 -15.56 27.86
C ALA A 92 9.76 -15.39 29.36
N ILE A 93 10.94 -14.87 29.71
CA ILE A 93 11.33 -14.56 31.09
C ILE A 93 10.52 -13.39 31.63
N GLU A 94 10.47 -12.27 30.88
CA GLU A 94 9.81 -11.04 31.32
C GLU A 94 8.32 -11.21 31.61
N ARG A 95 7.61 -11.97 30.76
CA ARG A 95 6.16 -12.19 30.92
C ARG A 95 5.80 -13.49 31.64
N GLY A 96 6.76 -14.36 31.93
CA GLY A 96 6.56 -15.67 32.56
C GLY A 96 5.79 -16.70 31.70
N ILE A 97 5.68 -16.49 30.38
CA ILE A 97 4.92 -17.38 29.46
C ILE A 97 5.83 -17.72 28.27
N PRO A 98 5.97 -19.02 27.89
CA PRO A 98 6.77 -19.42 26.73
C PRO A 98 6.49 -18.58 25.49
N ALA A 99 7.54 -18.19 24.77
CA ALA A 99 7.48 -17.38 23.55
C ALA A 99 8.24 -18.08 22.40
N TYR A 100 8.72 -17.31 21.41
CA TYR A 100 9.41 -17.85 20.23
C TYR A 100 10.52 -18.85 20.60
N ASN A 101 10.37 -20.10 20.14
CA ASN A 101 11.32 -21.17 20.40
C ASN A 101 11.49 -22.05 19.15
N ARG A 102 12.74 -22.20 18.69
CA ARG A 102 13.10 -22.99 17.51
C ARG A 102 13.05 -24.50 17.72
N ALA A 103 12.90 -24.97 18.95
CA ALA A 103 12.69 -26.38 19.28
C ALA A 103 11.23 -26.83 19.04
N VAL A 104 10.30 -25.88 18.84
CA VAL A 104 8.89 -26.18 18.56
C VAL A 104 8.69 -26.30 17.04
N GLY A 105 8.03 -27.37 16.61
CA GLY A 105 7.74 -27.64 15.21
C GLY A 105 8.96 -28.15 14.41
N ILE A 106 9.00 -27.83 13.11
CA ILE A 106 10.05 -28.32 12.20
C ILE A 106 11.31 -27.45 12.33
N PRO A 107 12.51 -28.05 12.43
CA PRO A 107 13.77 -27.31 12.47
C PRO A 107 14.06 -26.64 11.12
N LEU A 108 14.00 -25.32 11.08
CA LEU A 108 14.31 -24.50 9.90
C LEU A 108 15.81 -24.49 9.60
N GLY A 109 16.14 -24.17 8.35
CA GLY A 109 17.51 -24.01 7.86
C GLY A 109 18.20 -25.32 7.51
N GLN A 110 17.43 -26.35 7.14
CA GLN A 110 17.98 -27.55 6.51
C GLN A 110 18.53 -27.24 5.11
N ARG A 111 17.85 -26.37 4.35
CA ARG A 111 18.37 -25.73 3.14
C ARG A 111 18.94 -24.35 3.46
N GLN A 112 19.56 -23.71 2.48
CA GLN A 112 19.88 -22.28 2.54
C GLN A 112 18.64 -21.46 2.91
N LEU A 113 18.78 -20.63 3.94
CA LEU A 113 17.84 -19.55 4.20
C LEU A 113 18.30 -18.38 3.34
N GLU A 114 17.54 -18.14 2.27
CA GLU A 114 17.95 -17.28 1.17
C GLU A 114 17.71 -15.80 1.51
N PRO A 115 18.69 -14.92 1.28
CA PRO A 115 18.43 -13.49 1.34
C PRO A 115 17.67 -13.03 0.08
N TYR A 116 17.10 -11.83 0.14
CA TYR A 116 16.47 -11.18 -1.02
C TYR A 116 17.25 -9.93 -1.41
N ILE A 117 17.41 -9.72 -2.72
CA ILE A 117 17.71 -8.39 -3.26
C ILE A 117 16.39 -7.66 -3.45
N ILE A 118 16.33 -6.41 -2.99
CA ILE A 118 15.23 -5.52 -3.33
C ILE A 118 15.43 -5.05 -4.77
N SER A 119 14.53 -5.49 -5.66
CA SER A 119 14.60 -5.19 -7.10
C SER A 119 14.79 -3.70 -7.39
N GLY A 120 15.72 -3.37 -8.29
CA GLY A 120 16.08 -2.00 -8.63
C GLY A 120 17.07 -1.35 -7.65
N THR A 121 17.60 -2.10 -6.69
CA THR A 121 18.61 -1.65 -5.73
C THR A 121 19.70 -2.72 -5.54
N ASP A 122 20.78 -2.35 -4.88
CA ASP A 122 21.85 -3.27 -4.46
C ASP A 122 21.68 -3.74 -2.99
N ILE A 123 20.49 -3.55 -2.41
CA ILE A 123 20.23 -3.85 -1.01
C ILE A 123 19.83 -5.32 -0.85
N ILE A 124 20.66 -6.07 -0.12
CA ILE A 124 20.42 -7.47 0.26
C ILE A 124 19.89 -7.51 1.69
N VAL A 125 18.78 -8.19 1.90
CA VAL A 125 18.13 -8.34 3.21
C VAL A 125 17.80 -9.79 3.53
N ASP A 126 17.72 -10.12 4.82
CA ASP A 126 17.13 -11.38 5.25
C ASP A 126 15.62 -11.39 4.93
N GLN A 127 15.07 -12.55 4.58
CA GLN A 127 13.62 -12.71 4.31
C GLN A 127 12.72 -12.17 5.43
N ASP A 128 13.15 -12.28 6.68
CA ASP A 128 12.39 -11.80 7.83
C ASP A 128 12.20 -10.27 7.83
N ASP A 129 13.10 -9.53 7.19
CA ASP A 129 13.09 -8.05 7.17
C ASP A 129 12.08 -7.50 6.15
N THR A 130 11.60 -8.35 5.24
CA THR A 130 10.52 -8.03 4.30
C THR A 130 9.13 -8.31 4.88
N HIS A 131 9.05 -8.93 6.05
CA HIS A 131 7.77 -9.11 6.74
C HIS A 131 7.24 -7.75 7.22
N HIS A 132 6.01 -7.39 6.84
CA HIS A 132 5.41 -6.08 7.12
C HIS A 132 5.46 -5.65 8.61
N VAL A 133 5.38 -6.59 9.56
CA VAL A 133 5.52 -6.29 11.00
C VAL A 133 6.93 -5.83 11.39
N ASN A 134 7.96 -6.32 10.69
CA ASN A 134 9.37 -5.98 10.95
C ASN A 134 9.83 -4.78 10.11
N ASN A 135 8.99 -4.29 9.19
CA ASN A 135 9.35 -3.25 8.25
C ASN A 135 8.46 -2.00 8.44
N PRO A 136 8.98 -0.94 9.09
CA PRO A 136 8.20 0.27 9.33
C PRO A 136 7.86 1.03 8.03
N ALA A 137 8.65 0.89 6.97
CA ALA A 137 8.34 1.53 5.68
C ALA A 137 7.11 0.90 5.02
N ILE A 138 6.97 -0.43 5.07
CA ILE A 138 5.77 -1.13 4.59
C ILE A 138 4.53 -0.71 5.40
N GLN A 139 4.67 -0.59 6.72
CA GLN A 139 3.56 -0.12 7.57
C GLN A 139 3.17 1.32 7.23
N GLN A 140 4.15 2.22 7.12
CA GLN A 140 3.90 3.62 6.84
C GLN A 140 3.32 3.82 5.43
N MET A 141 3.73 3.02 4.43
CA MET A 141 3.15 3.05 3.09
C MET A 141 1.64 2.79 3.13
N VAL A 142 1.22 1.76 3.86
CA VAL A 142 -0.21 1.46 4.01
C VAL A 142 -0.91 2.58 4.80
N ASP A 143 -0.29 3.06 5.89
CA ASP A 143 -0.85 4.14 6.71
C ASP A 143 -1.05 5.43 5.89
N ASP A 144 -0.08 5.81 5.05
CA ASP A 144 -0.15 6.99 4.19
C ASP A 144 -1.27 6.91 3.15
N ILE A 145 -1.56 5.73 2.61
CA ILE A 145 -2.73 5.51 1.75
C ILE A 145 -4.01 5.61 2.58
N LYS A 146 -4.10 4.86 3.68
CA LYS A 146 -5.32 4.78 4.52
C LYS A 146 -5.76 6.14 5.05
N ARG A 147 -4.82 6.98 5.50
CA ARG A 147 -5.10 8.30 6.09
C ARG A 147 -5.38 9.41 5.07
N THR A 148 -5.32 9.11 3.77
CA THR A 148 -5.52 10.08 2.70
C THR A 148 -6.98 10.11 2.23
N THR A 149 -7.53 11.31 2.07
CA THR A 149 -8.84 11.54 1.45
C THR A 149 -8.76 12.78 0.58
N ILE A 150 -9.39 12.76 -0.60
CA ILE A 150 -9.39 13.90 -1.52
C ILE A 150 -10.80 14.46 -1.59
N ILE A 151 -10.96 15.77 -1.43
CA ILE A 151 -12.25 16.46 -1.36
C ILE A 151 -12.27 17.61 -2.36
N ASN A 152 -13.34 17.74 -3.14
CA ASN A 152 -13.55 18.87 -4.04
C ASN A 152 -14.20 20.06 -3.31
N LEU A 153 -13.78 21.28 -3.63
CA LEU A 153 -14.32 22.50 -3.02
C LEU A 153 -15.43 23.16 -3.84
N ASP A 154 -15.64 22.79 -5.10
CA ASP A 154 -16.54 23.52 -6.00
C ASP A 154 -17.97 23.62 -5.46
N ILE A 155 -18.50 22.51 -4.92
CA ILE A 155 -19.83 22.49 -4.32
C ILE A 155 -19.88 23.37 -3.06
N ALA A 156 -18.84 23.29 -2.22
CA ALA A 156 -18.77 24.09 -0.99
C ALA A 156 -18.66 25.60 -1.30
N HIS A 157 -17.83 25.98 -2.27
CA HIS A 157 -17.70 27.36 -2.74
C HIS A 157 -19.00 27.88 -3.37
N ARG A 158 -19.68 27.07 -4.18
CA ARG A 158 -20.98 27.43 -4.75
C ARG A 158 -22.05 27.61 -3.66
N LEU A 159 -22.05 26.75 -2.65
CA LEU A 159 -22.96 26.87 -1.51
C LEU A 159 -22.72 28.16 -0.72
N LEU A 160 -21.46 28.56 -0.53
CA LEU A 160 -21.13 29.84 0.10
C LEU A 160 -21.67 31.03 -0.68
N GLN A 161 -21.48 31.05 -2.00
CA GLN A 161 -21.96 32.15 -2.85
C GLN A 161 -23.48 32.22 -2.91
N VAL A 162 -24.15 31.08 -3.12
CA VAL A 162 -25.60 31.04 -3.37
C VAL A 162 -26.43 31.07 -2.07
N ARG A 163 -26.03 30.31 -1.03
CA ARG A 163 -26.81 30.20 0.21
C ARG A 163 -26.34 31.16 1.30
N ALA A 164 -25.02 31.35 1.43
CA ALA A 164 -24.46 32.20 2.50
C ALA A 164 -24.26 33.66 2.06
N GLY A 165 -24.35 33.97 0.77
CA GLY A 165 -24.06 35.30 0.22
C GLY A 165 -22.62 35.74 0.46
N LYS A 166 -21.68 34.78 0.58
CA LYS A 166 -20.26 35.04 0.84
C LYS A 166 -19.47 34.93 -0.47
N GLU A 167 -18.59 35.88 -0.71
CA GLU A 167 -17.67 35.83 -1.83
C GLU A 167 -16.53 34.84 -1.56
N VAL A 168 -16.05 34.20 -2.62
CA VAL A 168 -14.90 33.30 -2.58
C VAL A 168 -13.82 33.90 -3.46
N THR A 169 -12.73 34.35 -2.82
CA THR A 169 -11.56 34.93 -3.48
C THR A 169 -10.31 34.11 -3.18
N PRO A 170 -9.19 34.35 -3.88
CA PRO A 170 -7.90 33.76 -3.51
C PRO A 170 -7.51 34.03 -2.05
N GLU A 171 -7.77 35.23 -1.53
CA GLU A 171 -7.47 35.61 -0.14
C GLU A 171 -8.27 34.77 0.84
N THR A 172 -9.59 34.64 0.63
CA THR A 172 -10.43 33.80 1.52
C THR A 172 -10.08 32.33 1.42
N THR A 173 -9.68 31.87 0.22
CA THR A 173 -9.25 30.48 0.01
C THR A 173 -7.92 30.20 0.72
N ASN A 174 -6.99 31.15 0.69
CA ASN A 174 -5.73 31.05 1.43
C ASN A 174 -5.95 31.04 2.95
N LEU A 175 -6.83 31.90 3.47
CA LEU A 175 -7.23 31.87 4.88
C LEU A 175 -7.88 30.54 5.27
N TYR A 176 -8.74 29.99 4.40
CA TYR A 176 -9.31 28.67 4.59
C TYR A 176 -8.23 27.58 4.63
N LEU A 177 -7.26 27.58 3.71
CA LEU A 177 -6.20 26.57 3.67
C LEU A 177 -5.26 26.65 4.90
N GLU A 178 -5.00 27.85 5.39
CA GLU A 178 -4.28 28.06 6.66
C GLU A 178 -5.08 27.51 7.84
N THR A 179 -6.36 27.89 7.94
CA THR A 179 -7.27 27.40 8.99
C THR A 179 -7.41 25.88 8.94
N LEU A 180 -7.47 25.29 7.74
CA LEU A 180 -7.57 23.85 7.55
C LEU A 180 -6.32 23.12 8.04
N ASN A 181 -5.13 23.68 7.83
CA ASN A 181 -3.90 23.04 8.32
C ASN A 181 -3.80 23.09 9.86
N HIS A 182 -4.45 24.05 10.52
CA HIS A 182 -4.65 24.04 11.97
C HIS A 182 -5.69 23.00 12.41
N THR A 183 -6.88 23.00 11.78
CA THR A 183 -7.96 22.09 12.20
C THR A 183 -7.67 20.63 11.87
N ILE A 184 -6.98 20.32 10.77
CA ILE A 184 -6.74 18.92 10.36
C ILE A 184 -5.93 18.13 11.39
N GLY A 185 -5.02 18.81 12.09
CA GLY A 185 -4.27 18.26 13.23
C GLY A 185 -5.07 18.16 14.54
N GLY A 186 -6.32 18.61 14.57
CA GLY A 186 -7.17 18.62 15.77
C GLY A 186 -7.16 19.93 16.55
N GLY A 187 -6.80 21.05 15.90
CA GLY A 187 -6.92 22.38 16.48
C GLY A 187 -8.36 22.91 16.47
N ALA A 188 -8.73 23.63 17.53
CA ALA A 188 -10.04 24.26 17.69
C ALA A 188 -10.08 25.64 17.02
N VAL A 189 -11.23 26.02 16.45
CA VAL A 189 -11.41 27.32 15.75
C VAL A 189 -12.68 28.08 16.09
N ALA A 190 -13.64 27.46 16.78
CA ALA A 190 -14.98 28.07 16.97
C ALA A 190 -15.46 28.09 18.42
N GLN A 191 -15.06 27.12 19.24
CA GLN A 191 -15.55 26.98 20.61
C GLN A 191 -14.43 27.29 21.59
N GLU A 192 -14.78 27.94 22.69
CA GLU A 192 -13.91 28.17 23.85
C GLU A 192 -13.76 26.87 24.67
N HIS A 193 -12.65 26.74 25.41
CA HIS A 193 -12.38 25.65 26.36
C HIS A 193 -12.43 24.24 25.72
N LEU A 194 -11.92 24.10 24.50
CA LEU A 194 -11.71 22.79 23.86
C LEU A 194 -10.34 22.20 24.23
N SER A 195 -10.28 20.87 24.26
CA SER A 195 -9.02 20.14 24.32
C SER A 195 -8.50 19.89 22.92
N GLU A 196 -7.22 20.15 22.71
CA GLU A 196 -6.55 20.00 21.42
C GLU A 196 -5.50 18.88 21.47
N ILE A 197 -5.05 18.43 20.30
CA ILE A 197 -4.06 17.37 20.18
C ILE A 197 -2.66 17.98 20.20
N ASN A 198 -1.71 17.34 20.91
CA ASN A 198 -0.31 17.76 20.89
C ASN A 198 0.23 17.77 19.43
N PRO A 199 0.68 18.94 18.90
CA PRO A 199 1.14 19.06 17.52
C PRO A 199 2.26 18.10 17.12
N LEU A 200 3.12 17.68 18.06
CA LEU A 200 4.20 16.73 17.76
C LEU A 200 3.69 15.31 17.43
N LEU A 201 2.51 14.93 17.93
CA LEU A 201 1.90 13.63 17.65
C LEU A 201 1.14 13.58 16.32
N VAL A 202 0.88 14.74 15.72
CA VAL A 202 0.09 14.91 14.49
C VAL A 202 0.82 15.70 13.41
N LYS A 203 2.14 15.85 13.53
CA LYS A 203 2.99 16.62 12.61
C LYS A 203 2.97 16.11 11.16
N ASP A 204 2.54 14.87 10.96
CA ASP A 204 2.39 14.23 9.66
C ASP A 204 1.04 14.55 9.00
N SER A 205 0.12 15.19 9.72
CA SER A 205 -1.19 15.61 9.23
C SER A 205 -1.14 17.00 8.63
N TYR A 206 -1.66 17.13 7.42
CA TYR A 206 -1.71 18.40 6.69
C TYR A 206 -2.70 18.30 5.52
N ALA A 207 -3.02 19.44 4.91
CA ALA A 207 -3.84 19.52 3.72
C ALA A 207 -3.17 20.39 2.65
N LYS A 208 -3.29 19.96 1.38
CA LYS A 208 -2.82 20.74 0.22
C LYS A 208 -3.85 20.73 -0.91
N ALA A 209 -3.94 21.84 -1.63
CA ALA A 209 -4.77 22.01 -2.80
C ALA A 209 -4.05 21.58 -4.09
N ILE A 210 -4.80 21.06 -5.05
CA ILE A 210 -4.39 20.76 -6.41
C ILE A 210 -5.50 21.23 -7.38
N THR A 211 -5.10 21.85 -8.48
CA THR A 211 -6.01 22.36 -9.51
C THR A 211 -5.32 22.27 -10.88
N GLY A 212 -6.11 22.20 -11.95
CA GLY A 212 -5.61 22.25 -13.33
C GLY A 212 -5.38 23.66 -13.85
N SER A 213 -6.00 24.67 -13.23
CA SER A 213 -5.89 26.07 -13.64
C SER A 213 -4.63 26.72 -13.06
N ASP A 214 -3.75 27.19 -13.94
CA ASP A 214 -2.53 27.91 -13.54
C ASP A 214 -2.84 29.26 -12.88
N GLU A 215 -3.92 29.93 -13.29
CA GLU A 215 -4.37 31.18 -12.67
C GLU A 215 -4.81 30.97 -11.22
N VAL A 216 -5.65 29.95 -10.98
CA VAL A 216 -6.08 29.61 -9.62
C VAL A 216 -4.87 29.18 -8.79
N LYS A 217 -3.99 28.34 -9.34
CA LYS A 217 -2.76 27.90 -8.68
C LYS A 217 -1.88 29.07 -8.23
N ASP A 218 -1.64 30.03 -9.11
CA ASP A 218 -0.75 31.18 -8.85
C ASP A 218 -1.34 32.17 -7.84
N SER A 219 -2.67 32.17 -7.69
CA SER A 219 -3.38 32.97 -6.67
C SER A 219 -3.32 32.36 -5.26
N LEU A 220 -3.01 31.07 -5.13
CA LEU A 220 -2.91 30.37 -3.86
C LEU A 220 -1.50 30.47 -3.26
N ASP A 221 -1.40 30.45 -1.95
CA ASP A 221 -0.11 30.38 -1.26
C ASP A 221 0.58 29.04 -1.59
N ARG A 222 1.77 29.15 -2.19
CA ARG A 222 2.66 28.03 -2.55
C ARG A 222 2.87 26.99 -1.44
N ARG A 223 2.75 27.36 -0.15
CA ARG A 223 2.87 26.41 0.98
C ARG A 223 1.81 25.31 0.89
N PHE A 224 0.62 25.64 0.39
CA PHE A 224 -0.54 24.76 0.36
C PHE A 224 -0.78 24.11 -1.01
N VAL A 225 0.03 24.39 -2.03
CA VAL A 225 -0.21 23.90 -3.39
C VAL A 225 0.62 22.65 -3.70
N ILE A 226 -0.02 21.68 -4.37
CA ILE A 226 0.65 20.59 -5.08
C ILE A 226 0.83 21.04 -6.53
N ASP A 227 2.06 21.45 -6.85
CA ASP A 227 2.41 21.96 -8.17
C ASP A 227 2.58 20.81 -9.19
N ILE A 228 1.61 20.66 -10.10
CA ILE A 228 1.59 19.61 -11.12
C ILE A 228 2.80 19.72 -12.06
N ASP A 229 3.20 20.92 -12.45
CA ASP A 229 4.31 21.13 -13.39
C ASP A 229 5.66 20.72 -12.79
N LYS A 230 5.79 20.88 -11.46
CA LYS A 230 6.98 20.47 -10.73
C LYS A 230 7.05 18.96 -10.48
N GLN A 231 5.91 18.29 -10.32
CA GLN A 231 5.85 16.86 -9.97
C GLN A 231 5.86 15.94 -11.20
N PHE A 232 5.36 16.42 -12.35
CA PHE A 232 5.13 15.58 -13.53
C PHE A 232 5.85 16.09 -14.77
N HIS A 233 6.26 15.16 -15.63
CA HIS A 233 6.77 15.49 -16.97
C HIS A 233 5.71 16.31 -17.75
N PRO A 234 6.09 17.32 -18.57
CA PRO A 234 5.16 18.25 -19.21
C PRO A 234 3.96 17.59 -19.94
N THR A 235 4.19 16.48 -20.63
CA THR A 235 3.12 15.71 -21.31
C THR A 235 2.06 15.19 -20.34
N ARG A 236 2.49 14.66 -19.18
CA ARG A 236 1.58 14.14 -18.14
C ARG A 236 0.94 15.29 -17.37
N ALA A 237 1.68 16.36 -17.11
CA ALA A 237 1.18 17.56 -16.47
C ALA A 237 -0.01 18.16 -17.26
N LYS A 238 0.13 18.28 -18.59
CA LYS A 238 -0.95 18.76 -19.47
C LYS A 238 -2.22 17.88 -19.36
N GLN A 239 -2.06 16.56 -19.42
CA GLN A 239 -3.20 15.63 -19.30
C GLN A 239 -3.90 15.74 -17.94
N LEU A 240 -3.14 15.86 -16.85
CA LEU A 240 -3.68 16.01 -15.51
C LEU A 240 -4.41 17.35 -15.34
N LYS A 241 -3.84 18.45 -15.84
CA LYS A 241 -4.47 19.77 -15.81
C LYS A 241 -5.79 19.78 -16.59
N GLU A 242 -5.81 19.19 -17.78
CA GLU A 242 -7.02 19.07 -18.60
C GLU A 242 -8.10 18.22 -17.91
N ALA A 243 -7.72 17.14 -17.23
CA ALA A 243 -8.66 16.30 -16.49
C ALA A 243 -9.23 16.98 -15.24
N LEU A 244 -8.45 17.82 -14.56
CA LEU A 244 -8.88 18.55 -13.36
C LEU A 244 -9.68 19.81 -13.71
N GLY A 245 -9.35 20.47 -14.83
CA GLY A 245 -9.90 21.77 -15.21
C GLY A 245 -9.69 22.83 -14.12
N ASP A 246 -10.69 23.70 -13.94
CA ASP A 246 -10.66 24.79 -12.97
C ASP A 246 -11.08 24.35 -11.55
N SER A 247 -11.43 23.07 -11.37
CA SER A 247 -11.84 22.55 -10.08
C SER A 247 -10.69 22.59 -9.07
N VAL A 248 -11.03 22.93 -7.83
CA VAL A 248 -10.08 22.90 -6.71
C VAL A 248 -10.33 21.65 -5.88
N TRP A 249 -9.29 20.83 -5.75
CA TRP A 249 -9.30 19.62 -4.94
C TRP A 249 -8.32 19.76 -3.79
N VAL A 250 -8.71 19.31 -2.61
CA VAL A 250 -7.85 19.29 -1.43
C VAL A 250 -7.51 17.84 -1.11
N VAL A 251 -6.22 17.56 -1.06
CA VAL A 251 -5.66 16.30 -0.57
C VAL A 251 -5.43 16.45 0.92
N LEU A 252 -6.21 15.73 1.73
CA LEU A 252 -6.13 15.74 3.18
C LEU A 252 -5.45 14.49 3.67
N ARG A 253 -4.46 14.65 4.54
CA ARG A 253 -3.84 13.55 5.26
C ARG A 253 -4.12 13.69 6.75
N VAL A 254 -4.93 12.78 7.27
CA VAL A 254 -5.27 12.66 8.68
C VAL A 254 -4.04 12.11 9.46
N PRO A 255 -3.91 12.33 10.78
CA PRO A 255 -2.75 11.83 11.51
C PRO A 255 -2.62 10.31 11.44
N THR A 256 -1.40 9.79 11.23
CA THR A 256 -1.13 8.34 11.25
C THR A 256 -1.57 7.71 12.56
N ILE A 257 -1.39 8.38 13.70
CA ILE A 257 -1.84 7.86 14.99
C ILE A 257 -3.37 7.66 15.05
N ALA A 258 -4.15 8.49 14.36
CA ALA A 258 -5.61 8.39 14.35
C ALA A 258 -6.09 7.12 13.63
N ILE A 259 -5.54 6.81 12.45
CA ILE A 259 -5.92 5.60 11.71
C ILE A 259 -5.37 4.31 12.34
N ARG A 260 -4.26 4.39 13.09
CA ARG A 260 -3.71 3.25 13.83
C ARG A 260 -4.53 2.91 15.07
N MET A 261 -5.14 3.92 15.70
CA MET A 261 -6.06 3.76 16.84
C MET A 261 -7.49 3.38 16.41
N ALA A 262 -7.88 3.77 15.19
CA ALA A 262 -9.19 3.48 14.62
C ALA A 262 -9.06 2.59 13.37
N ASP A 263 -9.51 3.07 12.21
CA ASP A 263 -9.49 2.37 10.93
C ASP A 263 -9.38 3.36 9.76
N GLY A 264 -9.40 2.88 8.51
CA GLY A 264 -9.42 3.74 7.33
C GLY A 264 -10.71 4.58 7.19
N ASP A 265 -11.82 4.11 7.75
CA ASP A 265 -13.13 4.78 7.64
C ASP A 265 -13.16 6.10 8.42
N VAL A 266 -12.28 6.22 9.44
CA VAL A 266 -12.09 7.48 10.18
C VAL A 266 -11.53 8.58 9.28
N ALA A 267 -10.70 8.26 8.28
CA ALA A 267 -9.97 9.26 7.50
C ALA A 267 -10.92 10.23 6.78
N ALA A 268 -11.93 9.68 6.08
CA ALA A 268 -12.90 10.51 5.36
C ALA A 268 -13.82 11.31 6.30
N ARG A 269 -14.16 10.75 7.48
CA ARG A 269 -15.00 11.47 8.46
C ARG A 269 -14.22 12.60 9.11
N TRP A 270 -13.00 12.33 9.55
CA TRP A 270 -12.10 13.33 10.13
C TRP A 270 -11.85 14.46 9.13
N ALA A 271 -11.48 14.13 7.89
CA ALA A 271 -11.27 15.12 6.84
C ALA A 271 -12.51 16.00 6.64
N ALA A 272 -13.72 15.42 6.64
CA ALA A 272 -14.95 16.20 6.51
C ALA A 272 -15.22 17.11 7.72
N MET A 273 -15.05 16.63 8.96
CA MET A 273 -15.27 17.45 10.15
C MET A 273 -14.32 18.64 10.19
N GLN A 274 -13.03 18.41 9.93
CA GLN A 274 -12.04 19.48 9.99
C GLN A 274 -12.21 20.47 8.82
N ASN A 275 -12.67 20.02 7.65
CA ASN A 275 -13.09 20.92 6.56
C ASN A 275 -14.29 21.78 6.96
N THR A 276 -15.34 21.18 7.52
CA THR A 276 -16.51 21.92 7.97
C THR A 276 -16.11 22.98 8.99
N MET A 277 -15.29 22.64 9.98
CA MET A 277 -14.80 23.60 10.97
C MET A 277 -13.91 24.69 10.35
N ALA A 278 -13.05 24.33 9.39
CA ALA A 278 -12.22 25.30 8.69
C ALA A 278 -13.08 26.30 7.91
N PHE A 279 -14.11 25.83 7.19
CA PHE A 279 -15.07 26.70 6.51
C PHE A 279 -15.83 27.60 7.50
N THR A 280 -16.25 27.06 8.65
CA THR A 280 -16.91 27.83 9.69
C THR A 280 -16.01 28.96 10.21
N GLY A 281 -14.75 28.67 10.50
CA GLY A 281 -13.78 29.65 11.00
C GLY A 281 -13.37 30.69 9.96
N SER A 282 -13.07 30.27 8.73
CA SER A 282 -12.52 31.16 7.70
C SER A 282 -13.57 32.05 7.04
N TYR A 283 -14.80 31.56 6.87
CA TYR A 283 -15.89 32.31 6.22
C TYR A 283 -16.89 32.91 7.22
N GLY A 284 -16.67 32.73 8.53
CA GLY A 284 -17.51 33.26 9.59
C GLY A 284 -18.94 32.73 9.49
N LEU A 285 -19.11 31.41 9.38
CA LEU A 285 -20.41 30.79 9.17
C LEU A 285 -21.11 30.54 10.51
N SER A 286 -22.26 31.18 10.71
CA SER A 286 -23.14 30.95 11.86
C SER A 286 -24.52 30.49 11.36
N GLY A 287 -24.71 29.20 11.15
CA GLY A 287 -26.01 28.65 10.72
C GLY A 287 -26.01 27.15 10.46
N GLU A 288 -26.89 26.42 11.16
CA GLU A 288 -26.94 24.94 11.14
C GLU A 288 -27.20 24.35 9.74
N HIS A 289 -28.02 25.03 8.93
CA HIS A 289 -28.40 24.56 7.59
C HIS A 289 -27.27 24.65 6.55
N ILE A 290 -26.38 25.63 6.68
CA ILE A 290 -25.19 25.74 5.80
C ILE A 290 -24.17 24.68 6.21
N VAL A 291 -23.98 24.50 7.51
CA VAL A 291 -23.07 23.50 8.07
C VAL A 291 -23.49 22.08 7.66
N SER A 292 -24.79 21.76 7.64
CA SER A 292 -25.27 20.46 7.19
C SER A 292 -24.96 20.18 5.72
N ASP A 293 -25.10 21.19 4.85
CA ASP A 293 -24.79 21.05 3.43
C ASP A 293 -23.30 20.85 3.19
N LEU A 294 -22.45 21.61 3.91
CA LEU A 294 -21.00 21.44 3.86
C LEU A 294 -20.61 20.03 4.31
N ALA A 295 -21.20 19.53 5.40
CA ALA A 295 -20.97 18.17 5.86
C ALA A 295 -21.37 17.13 4.80
N PHE A 296 -22.51 17.32 4.11
CA PHE A 296 -22.91 16.43 3.02
C PHE A 296 -21.94 16.50 1.82
N SER A 297 -21.50 17.71 1.45
CA SER A 297 -20.54 17.93 0.37
C SER A 297 -19.23 17.17 0.62
N PHE A 298 -18.65 17.37 1.81
CA PHE A 298 -17.36 16.80 2.18
C PHE A 298 -17.41 15.30 2.49
N LYS A 299 -18.56 14.77 2.92
CA LYS A 299 -18.71 13.34 3.21
C LYS A 299 -19.22 12.51 2.03
N HIS A 300 -19.95 13.08 1.09
CA HIS A 300 -20.68 12.30 0.09
C HIS A 300 -20.62 12.86 -1.32
N ALA A 301 -20.93 14.14 -1.51
CA ALA A 301 -21.19 14.66 -2.86
C ALA A 301 -19.97 14.60 -3.79
N ARG A 302 -18.79 15.01 -3.30
CA ARG A 302 -17.54 14.97 -4.07
C ARG A 302 -16.33 14.68 -3.19
N VAL A 303 -16.31 13.46 -2.65
CA VAL A 303 -15.17 12.90 -1.93
C VAL A 303 -14.62 11.69 -2.68
N VAL A 304 -13.31 11.66 -2.89
CA VAL A 304 -12.59 10.51 -3.40
C VAL A 304 -11.92 9.82 -2.23
N ARG A 305 -12.35 8.58 -2.03
CA ARG A 305 -11.80 7.65 -1.05
C ARG A 305 -10.80 6.75 -1.74
N MET A 306 -9.80 6.28 -1.00
CA MET A 306 -8.80 5.36 -1.53
C MET A 306 -9.36 3.95 -1.68
N GLY A 307 -10.36 3.58 -0.87
CA GLY A 307 -11.03 2.29 -0.97
C GLY A 307 -12.51 2.29 -0.60
N ASN A 308 -13.27 1.43 -1.27
CA ASN A 308 -14.70 1.23 -1.00
C ASN A 308 -14.92 0.34 0.22
N LYS A 309 -16.13 0.42 0.79
CA LYS A 309 -16.54 -0.52 1.84
C LYS A 309 -16.57 -1.95 1.32
N LEU A 310 -16.23 -2.88 2.19
CA LEU A 310 -16.27 -4.29 1.86
C LEU A 310 -17.64 -4.90 2.16
N TRP A 311 -17.89 -5.99 1.44
CA TRP A 311 -19.05 -6.85 1.60
C TRP A 311 -19.06 -7.54 2.97
N TYR A 312 -20.24 -7.97 3.42
CA TYR A 312 -20.49 -8.31 4.84
C TYR A 312 -19.57 -9.41 5.42
N GLN A 313 -19.24 -10.50 4.70
CA GLN A 313 -18.39 -11.54 5.30
C GLN A 313 -16.91 -11.11 5.44
N ARG A 314 -16.50 -9.99 4.83
CA ARG A 314 -15.22 -9.32 5.07
C ARG A 314 -15.44 -7.87 5.48
N ALA A 315 -16.47 -7.61 6.29
CA ALA A 315 -16.90 -6.27 6.65
C ALA A 315 -15.74 -5.41 7.15
N ARG A 316 -15.47 -4.36 6.38
CA ARG A 316 -14.51 -3.30 6.67
C ARG A 316 -15.07 -1.99 6.13
N GLY A 317 -14.71 -0.89 6.78
CA GLY A 317 -15.07 0.45 6.33
C GLY A 317 -14.36 0.84 5.03
N THR A 318 -14.46 2.12 4.69
CA THR A 318 -13.73 2.69 3.55
C THR A 318 -12.24 2.82 3.84
N ASN A 319 -11.43 3.02 2.79
CA ASN A 319 -9.97 3.16 2.90
C ASN A 319 -9.26 1.96 3.56
N GLU A 320 -9.77 0.74 3.39
CA GLU A 320 -9.07 -0.48 3.81
C GLU A 320 -8.52 -1.23 2.59
N PRO A 321 -7.39 -1.98 2.71
CA PRO A 321 -6.68 -2.55 1.56
C PRO A 321 -7.52 -3.39 0.61
N GLY A 322 -8.50 -4.15 1.11
CA GLY A 322 -9.36 -4.96 0.24
C GLY A 322 -10.31 -4.15 -0.64
N GLY A 323 -10.51 -2.86 -0.33
CA GLY A 323 -11.39 -1.96 -1.07
C GLY A 323 -10.64 -1.04 -2.03
N PHE A 324 -9.31 -1.11 -2.06
CA PHE A 324 -8.48 -0.37 -3.02
C PHE A 324 -8.71 -0.93 -4.42
N ILE A 325 -8.89 -0.04 -5.38
CA ILE A 325 -9.11 -0.41 -6.78
C ILE A 325 -7.73 -0.52 -7.45
N ASP A 326 -7.49 -1.55 -8.26
CA ASP A 326 -6.19 -1.79 -8.88
C ASP A 326 -5.64 -0.58 -9.67
N GLY A 327 -6.50 0.21 -10.31
CA GLY A 327 -6.07 1.41 -11.03
C GLY A 327 -5.61 2.59 -10.14
N PHE A 328 -5.82 2.51 -8.83
CA PHE A 328 -5.35 3.52 -7.85
C PHE A 328 -4.02 3.12 -7.19
N ILE A 329 -3.62 1.85 -7.25
CA ILE A 329 -2.38 1.32 -6.68
C ILE A 329 -1.26 1.40 -7.71
#